data_AF-A0A2V4NN71-F1
#
_entry.id   AF-A0A2V4NN71-F1
#
_cell.length_a   1.000
_cell.length_b   1.000
_cell.length_c   1.000
_cell.angle_alpha   90.00
_cell.angle_beta   90.00
_cell.angle_gamma   90.00
#
_symmetry.space_group_name_H-M   'P 1'
#
loop_
_entity.id
_entity.type
_entity.pdbx_description
1 polymer ?
#
loop_
_entity_poly.entity_id
_entity_poly.type
_entity_poly.pdbx_seq_one_letter_code
_entity_poly.pdbx_strand_id
1 'polypeptide(L)'
;MAEHADNPDLEPLISFTPTHGVNVIAMCNREVDHAVTAHLTASIMDIVGGVAHVEFHQSNLPVMATLPGLIASLPEPFGATTFGTAQLLRAWAAHPDFRLVK
;
A
#
# COMPACT_ATOMS: atom_id res chain seq x y z
N MET A 1 2.25 -25.42 0.34
CA MET A 1 3.40 -24.52 0.47
C MET A 1 2.80 -23.14 0.67
N ALA A 2 3.08 -22.47 1.79
CA ALA A 2 2.43 -21.21 2.10
C ALA A 2 3.08 -20.11 1.25
N GLU A 3 2.30 -19.41 0.43
CA GLU A 3 2.77 -18.31 -0.43
C GLU A 3 3.29 -17.09 0.36
N HIS A 4 3.21 -17.12 1.69
CA HIS A 4 3.56 -16.02 2.60
C HIS A 4 4.91 -16.21 3.32
N ALA A 5 5.71 -17.22 2.93
CA ALA A 5 6.97 -17.51 3.59
C ALA A 5 8.10 -16.51 3.26
N ASP A 6 7.96 -15.75 2.17
CA ASP A 6 9.03 -14.89 1.62
C ASP A 6 8.65 -13.40 1.58
N ASN A 7 7.83 -12.92 2.52
CA ASN A 7 7.70 -11.46 2.65
C ASN A 7 9.07 -10.88 3.05
N PRO A 8 9.57 -9.85 2.34
CA PRO A 8 10.88 -9.28 2.63
C PRO A 8 10.92 -8.79 4.08
N ASP A 9 12.07 -8.95 4.74
CA ASP A 9 12.29 -8.32 6.04
C ASP A 9 12.22 -6.80 5.85
N LEU A 10 11.16 -6.20 6.40
CA LEU A 10 10.88 -4.77 6.27
C LEU A 10 11.60 -3.95 7.33
N GLU A 11 12.07 -4.57 8.42
CA GLU A 11 12.67 -3.86 9.55
C GLU A 11 13.83 -2.94 9.12
N PRO A 12 14.75 -3.36 8.21
CA PRO A 12 15.80 -2.48 7.69
C PRO A 12 15.28 -1.26 6.92
N LEU A 13 14.06 -1.35 6.37
CA LEU A 13 13.46 -0.32 5.51
C LEU A 13 12.57 0.65 6.32
N ILE A 14 11.84 0.14 7.30
CA ILE A 14 10.84 0.92 8.06
C ILE A 14 11.28 1.25 9.49
N SER A 15 12.40 0.71 9.97
CA SER A 15 12.98 0.97 11.30
C SER A 15 12.14 0.49 12.49
N PHE A 16 11.15 -0.38 12.26
CA PHE A 16 10.40 -1.07 13.31
C PHE A 16 9.86 -2.40 12.78
N THR A 17 9.48 -3.31 13.68
CA THR A 17 8.83 -4.57 13.34
C THR A 17 7.30 -4.38 13.39
N PRO A 18 6.58 -4.41 12.25
CA PRO A 18 5.13 -4.28 12.25
C PRO A 18 4.49 -5.53 12.85
N THR A 19 3.47 -5.34 13.69
CA THR A 19 2.68 -6.44 14.23
C THR A 19 1.85 -7.14 13.16
N HIS A 20 1.49 -6.42 12.09
CA HIS A 20 0.72 -6.91 10.96
C HIS A 20 1.20 -6.26 9.65
N GLY A 21 1.37 -7.07 8.60
CA GLY A 21 1.43 -6.60 7.21
C GLY A 21 0.05 -6.67 6.59
N VAL A 22 -0.45 -5.58 6.00
CA VAL A 22 -1.78 -5.51 5.41
C VAL A 22 -1.66 -5.27 3.91
N ASN A 23 -1.98 -6.29 3.11
CA ASN A 23 -1.91 -6.18 1.66
C ASN A 23 -3.15 -5.51 1.07
N VAL A 24 -2.96 -4.62 0.10
CA VAL A 24 -4.04 -3.81 -0.49
C VAL A 24 -4.22 -4.19 -1.96
N ILE A 25 -5.18 -5.09 -2.22
CA ILE A 25 -5.47 -5.61 -3.57
C ILE A 25 -6.93 -5.37 -3.92
N ALA A 26 -7.19 -4.83 -5.11
CA ALA A 26 -8.51 -4.82 -5.71
C ALA A 26 -8.55 -5.79 -6.89
N MET A 27 -9.31 -6.88 -6.76
CA MET A 27 -9.48 -7.89 -7.82
C MET A 27 -10.31 -7.39 -9.01
N CYS A 28 -11.01 -6.27 -8.83
CA CYS A 28 -11.84 -5.61 -9.82
C CYS A 28 -11.20 -4.28 -10.25
N ASN A 29 -11.42 -3.91 -11.51
CA ASN A 29 -10.74 -2.79 -12.17
C ASN A 29 -11.53 -1.48 -12.17
N ARG A 30 -12.69 -1.40 -11.50
CA ARG A 30 -13.46 -0.15 -11.48
C ARG A 30 -12.89 0.74 -10.39
N GLU A 31 -12.88 2.05 -10.63
CA GLU A 31 -12.40 3.05 -9.68
C GLU A 31 -12.98 2.87 -8.28
N VAL A 32 -14.29 2.57 -8.20
CA VAL A 32 -14.99 2.32 -6.93
C VAL A 32 -14.42 1.12 -6.17
N ASP A 33 -13.99 0.07 -6.87
CA ASP A 33 -13.44 -1.13 -6.24
C ASP A 33 -12.10 -0.82 -5.57
N HIS A 34 -11.23 -0.10 -6.28
CA HIS A 34 -9.96 0.36 -5.73
C HIS A 34 -10.18 1.27 -4.52
N ALA A 35 -11.13 2.20 -4.60
CA ALA A 35 -11.35 3.21 -3.56
C ALA A 35 -11.93 2.57 -2.29
N VAL A 36 -12.92 1.68 -2.46
CA VAL A 36 -13.49 0.91 -1.36
C VAL A 36 -12.43 0.03 -0.71
N THR A 37 -11.59 -0.66 -1.48
CA THR A 37 -10.48 -1.44 -0.95
C THR A 37 -9.54 -0.58 -0.10
N ALA A 38 -9.05 0.55 -0.63
CA ALA A 38 -8.12 1.41 0.09
C ALA A 38 -8.72 1.97 1.39
N HIS A 39 -9.97 2.43 1.36
CA HIS A 39 -10.65 2.96 2.54
C HIS A 39 -10.99 1.89 3.58
N LEU A 40 -11.41 0.70 3.15
CA LEU A 40 -11.68 -0.42 4.05
C LEU A 40 -10.39 -0.87 4.73
N THR A 41 -9.30 -1.03 3.98
CA THR A 41 -7.98 -1.38 4.54
C THR A 41 -7.51 -0.32 5.54
N ALA A 42 -7.63 0.97 5.22
CA ALA A 42 -7.29 2.04 6.17
C ALA A 42 -8.09 1.93 7.47
N SER A 43 -9.38 1.59 7.38
CA SER A 43 -10.25 1.43 8.55
C SER A 43 -9.89 0.20 9.40
N ILE A 44 -9.45 -0.89 8.76
CA ILE A 44 -8.94 -2.08 9.45
C ILE A 44 -7.63 -1.74 10.18
N MET A 45 -6.73 -1.01 9.52
CA MET A 45 -5.46 -0.59 10.10
C MET A 45 -5.62 0.31 11.34
N ASP A 46 -6.66 1.14 11.40
CA ASP A 46 -6.94 1.93 12.60
C ASP A 46 -7.26 1.03 13.83
N ILE A 47 -7.74 -0.20 13.61
CA ILE A 47 -8.07 -1.17 14.66
C ILE A 47 -6.86 -2.06 15.01
N VAL A 48 -6.16 -2.56 13.99
CA VAL A 48 -5.13 -3.61 14.17
C VAL A 48 -3.69 -3.07 14.13
N GLY A 49 -3.51 -1.80 13.75
CA GLY A 49 -2.21 -1.23 13.43
C GLY A 49 -1.60 -1.84 12.17
N GLY A 50 -0.27 -1.75 12.06
CA GLY A 50 0.49 -2.38 10.97
C GLY A 50 0.86 -1.43 9.82
N VAL A 51 1.33 -2.03 8.74
CA VAL A 51 1.82 -1.33 7.54
C VAL A 51 1.07 -1.83 6.31
N ALA A 52 0.59 -0.89 5.50
CA ALA A 52 -0.04 -1.19 4.22
C ALA A 52 1.03 -1.50 3.19
N HIS A 53 0.84 -2.57 2.41
CA HIS A 53 1.61 -2.87 1.21
C HIS A 53 0.74 -2.48 0.01
N VAL A 54 1.21 -1.50 -0.77
CA VAL A 54 0.46 -0.94 -1.90
C VAL A 54 1.28 -1.07 -3.16
N GLU A 55 0.81 -1.92 -4.07
CA GLU A 55 1.35 -2.06 -5.42
C GLU A 55 0.67 -1.07 -6.37
N PHE A 56 1.47 -0.36 -7.17
CA PHE A 56 1.00 0.61 -8.16
C PHE A 56 1.94 0.68 -9.37
N HIS A 57 1.44 1.26 -10.46
CA HIS A 57 2.23 1.45 -11.68
C HIS A 57 3.33 2.52 -11.47
N GLN A 58 4.54 2.31 -11.98
CA GLN A 58 5.70 3.18 -11.70
C GLN A 58 5.45 4.68 -12.02
N SER A 59 4.54 4.98 -12.96
CA SER A 59 4.18 6.36 -13.31
C SER A 59 3.66 7.16 -12.12
N ASN A 60 3.13 6.49 -11.10
CA ASN A 60 2.58 7.14 -9.91
C ASN A 60 3.62 7.29 -8.80
N LEU A 61 4.89 6.86 -8.99
CA LEU A 61 5.98 7.03 -8.01
C LEU A 61 6.16 8.50 -7.57
N PRO A 62 6.19 9.50 -8.49
CA PRO A 62 6.34 10.89 -8.08
C PRO A 62 5.19 11.38 -7.21
N VAL A 63 3.97 10.94 -7.49
CA VAL A 63 2.79 11.28 -6.69
C VAL A 63 2.89 10.62 -5.32
N MET A 64 3.13 9.31 -5.28
CA MET A 64 3.22 8.52 -4.06
C MET A 64 4.28 9.06 -3.09
N ALA A 65 5.42 9.52 -3.62
CA ALA A 65 6.50 10.15 -2.85
C ALA A 65 6.09 11.42 -2.09
N THR A 66 4.99 12.07 -2.49
CA THR A 66 4.48 13.30 -1.86
C THR A 66 3.37 13.06 -0.86
N LEU A 67 2.84 11.82 -0.79
CA LEU A 67 1.66 11.55 0.01
C LEU A 67 2.01 11.39 1.49
N PRO A 68 1.21 11.97 2.39
CA PRO A 68 1.42 11.80 3.82
C PRO A 68 1.19 10.35 4.24
N GLY A 69 1.98 9.87 5.20
CA GLY A 69 1.90 8.50 5.69
C GLY A 69 2.72 7.50 4.88
N LEU A 70 3.45 7.94 3.84
CA LEU A 70 4.48 7.12 3.21
C LEU A 70 5.59 6.81 4.22
N ILE A 71 6.00 5.54 4.28
CA ILE A 71 7.13 5.08 5.08
C ILE A 71 8.31 4.77 4.16
N ALA A 72 8.08 3.96 3.13
CA ALA A 72 9.12 3.58 2.18
C ALA A 72 8.56 3.14 0.83
N SER A 73 9.41 3.16 -0.19
CA SER A 73 9.11 2.68 -1.54
C SER A 73 10.19 1.72 -2.00
N LEU A 74 9.77 0.61 -2.61
CA LEU A 74 10.63 -0.32 -3.31
C LEU A 74 10.26 -0.29 -4.80
N PRO A 75 11.17 0.16 -5.68
CA PRO A 75 10.95 0.02 -7.11
C PRO A 75 11.02 -1.45 -7.51
N GLU A 76 10.14 -1.88 -8.41
CA GLU A 76 10.06 -3.25 -8.92
C GLU A 76 10.16 -3.26 -10.46
N PRO A 77 10.51 -4.39 -11.10
CA PRO A 77 10.71 -4.44 -12.55
C PRO A 77 9.49 -4.00 -13.39
N PHE A 78 8.27 -4.14 -12.87
CA PHE A 78 7.02 -3.84 -13.58
C PHE A 78 6.10 -2.88 -12.81
N GLY A 79 6.59 -2.25 -11.74
CA GLY A 79 5.77 -1.43 -10.85
C GLY A 79 6.58 -0.84 -9.71
N ALA A 80 5.89 -0.44 -8.66
CA ALA A 80 6.52 -0.13 -7.40
C ALA A 80 5.60 -0.56 -6.26
N THR A 81 6.22 -0.98 -5.17
CA THR A 81 5.54 -1.29 -3.92
C THR A 81 5.87 -0.21 -2.92
N THR A 82 4.84 0.32 -2.26
CA THR A 82 5.02 1.26 -1.15
C THR A 82 4.46 0.72 0.14
N PHE A 83 5.16 1.08 1.20
CA PHE A 83 4.83 0.83 2.58
C PHE A 83 4.33 2.13 3.19
N GLY A 84 3.17 2.09 3.82
CA GLY A 84 2.61 3.27 4.44
C GLY A 84 1.57 3.00 5.51
N THR A 85 1.12 4.08 6.11
CA THR A 85 0.09 4.07 7.15
C THR A 85 -1.31 4.13 6.54
N ALA A 86 -2.34 4.04 7.37
CA ALA A 86 -3.72 4.31 6.96
C ALA A 86 -3.90 5.72 6.35
N GLN A 87 -3.06 6.68 6.71
CA GLN A 87 -3.06 8.02 6.12
C GLN A 87 -2.64 7.98 4.65
N LEU A 88 -1.65 7.15 4.29
CA LEU A 88 -1.22 6.98 2.91
C LEU A 88 -2.38 6.49 2.04
N LEU A 89 -3.10 5.47 2.50
CA LEU A 89 -4.23 4.90 1.78
C LEU A 89 -5.34 5.92 1.53
N ARG A 90 -5.65 6.73 2.54
CA ARG A 90 -6.66 7.80 2.42
C ARG A 90 -6.21 8.91 1.48
N ALA A 91 -4.95 9.33 1.59
CA ALA A 91 -4.39 10.36 0.72
C ALA A 91 -4.30 9.89 -0.74
N TRP A 92 -3.92 8.62 -0.94
CA TRP A 92 -3.85 8.04 -2.27
C TRP A 92 -5.25 7.87 -2.88
N ALA A 93 -6.22 7.33 -2.12
CA ALA A 93 -7.60 7.19 -2.58
C ALA A 93 -8.30 8.52 -2.94
N ALA A 94 -7.85 9.64 -2.35
CA ALA A 94 -8.34 10.97 -2.68
C ALA A 94 -7.70 11.58 -3.93
N HIS A 95 -6.64 10.98 -4.47
CA HIS A 95 -5.96 11.48 -5.66
C HIS A 95 -6.74 11.16 -6.93
N PRO A 96 -6.84 12.08 -7.91
CA PRO A 96 -7.60 11.85 -9.14
C PRO A 96 -7.07 10.67 -9.98
N ASP A 97 -5.75 10.43 -9.95
CA ASP A 97 -5.12 9.32 -10.68
C ASP A 97 -5.04 8.01 -9.87
N PHE A 98 -5.80 7.92 -8.78
CA PHE A 98 -5.76 6.77 -7.89
C PHE A 98 -6.10 5.47 -8.61
N ARG A 99 -5.17 4.51 -8.57
CA ARG A 99 -5.37 3.15 -9.06
C ARG A 99 -4.41 2.18 -8.37
N LEU A 100 -4.93 1.02 -7.95
CA LEU A 100 -4.11 -0.11 -7.51
C LEU A 100 -3.75 -0.99 -8.71
N VAL A 101 -2.67 -1.77 -8.60
CA VAL A 101 -2.39 -2.84 -9.58
C VAL A 101 -3.52 -3.88 -9.54
N LYS A 102 -3.79 -4.50 -10.68
CA LYS A 102 -4.70 -5.64 -10.84
C LYS A 102 -3.99 -6.74 -11.61
#